data_AF-A0A2S3HS89-F1
#
_entry.id   AF-A0A2S3HS89-F1
#
_cell.length_a   1.000
_cell.length_b   1.000
_cell.length_c   1.000
_cell.angle_alpha   90.00
_cell.angle_beta   90.00
_cell.angle_gamma   90.00
#
_symmetry.space_group_name_H-M   'P 1'
#
loop_
_entity.id
_entity.type
_entity.pdbx_description
1 polymer ?
#
loop_
_entity_poly.entity_id
_entity_poly.type
_entity_poly.pdbx_seq_one_letter_code
_entity_poly.pdbx_strand_id
1 'polypeptide(L)'
;MSGGSWQKDYGAYRLQSAMFDGREYRWGGTTARWANASRNSSTDSGFIEFVTSPNNPDAMLREPALRGSPAAIFDHAYYWPHFTHIPAPADEDVMLFTISKPSGHAGSRFGYVRATRTGRAN
;
A
#
# COMPACT_ATOMS: atom_id res chain seq x y z
N MET A 1 21.07 17.73 17.79
CA MET A 1 21.06 16.60 16.82
C MET A 1 19.72 15.88 16.94
N SER A 2 18.72 16.25 16.15
CA SER A 2 17.40 15.60 16.17
C SER A 2 17.39 14.42 15.19
N GLY A 3 17.46 13.20 15.73
CA GLY A 3 17.30 11.97 14.98
C GLY A 3 15.85 11.81 14.52
N GLY A 4 15.54 12.33 13.33
CA GLY A 4 14.32 11.97 12.61
C GLY A 4 14.50 10.59 12.01
N SER A 5 13.85 9.58 12.59
CA SER A 5 13.69 8.27 11.97
C SER A 5 12.91 8.44 10.67
N TRP A 6 13.64 8.50 9.56
CA TRP A 6 13.07 8.41 8.23
C TRP A 6 12.46 7.02 8.10
N GLN A 7 11.12 6.90 8.09
CA GLN A 7 10.47 5.76 7.46
C GLN A 7 10.87 5.83 5.99
N LYS A 8 11.88 5.05 5.61
CA LYS A 8 12.64 5.24 4.36
C LYS A 8 11.87 4.84 3.12
N ASP A 9 10.63 4.41 3.28
CA ASP A 9 9.88 3.86 2.20
C ASP A 9 8.54 4.55 2.04
N TYR A 10 8.40 5.03 0.80
CA TYR A 10 7.21 5.62 0.24
C TYR A 10 6.95 7.11 0.51
N GLY A 11 8.04 7.90 0.65
CA GLY A 11 7.99 9.34 0.34
C GLY A 11 7.45 9.62 -1.07
N ALA A 12 7.57 8.65 -1.99
CA ALA A 12 7.01 8.70 -3.33
C ALA A 12 5.47 8.78 -3.35
N TYR A 13 4.74 8.04 -2.49
CA TYR A 13 3.28 8.16 -2.45
C TYR A 13 2.86 9.55 -2.01
N ARG A 14 3.47 10.08 -0.94
CA ARG A 14 3.22 11.46 -0.50
C ARG A 14 3.56 12.46 -1.61
N LEU A 15 4.72 12.31 -2.24
CA LEU A 15 5.17 13.23 -3.28
C LEU A 15 4.23 13.19 -4.49
N GLN A 16 3.85 12.00 -4.94
CA GLN A 16 2.96 11.83 -6.09
C GLN A 16 1.54 12.33 -5.77
N SER A 17 0.98 11.98 -4.62
CA SER A 17 -0.33 12.51 -4.19
C SER A 17 -0.33 14.02 -4.05
N ALA A 18 0.78 14.63 -3.62
CA ALA A 18 0.92 16.09 -3.54
C ALA A 18 1.21 16.76 -4.89
N MET A 19 1.90 16.07 -5.81
CA MET A 19 2.16 16.56 -7.17
C MET A 19 0.87 16.64 -7.98
N PHE A 20 0.02 15.62 -7.85
CA PHE A 20 -1.29 15.57 -8.48
C PHE A 20 -2.37 16.02 -7.50
N ASP A 21 -2.27 17.24 -6.98
CA ASP A 21 -3.24 17.78 -5.99
C ASP A 21 -4.60 18.07 -6.68
N GLY A 22 -5.53 17.13 -6.58
CA GLY A 22 -6.90 17.24 -7.09
C GLY A 22 -7.89 17.62 -6.00
N ARG A 23 -9.08 18.12 -6.37
CA ARG A 23 -10.13 18.49 -5.40
C ARG A 23 -10.69 17.30 -4.61
N GLU A 24 -10.55 16.09 -5.15
CA GLU A 24 -11.24 14.89 -4.69
C GLU A 24 -10.45 14.07 -3.65
N TYR A 25 -9.15 14.31 -3.50
CA TYR A 25 -8.32 13.57 -2.53
C TYR A 25 -7.24 14.45 -1.92
N ARG A 26 -6.75 14.04 -0.75
CA ARG A 26 -5.60 14.67 -0.10
C ARG A 26 -4.72 13.63 0.56
N TRP A 27 -3.45 13.94 0.74
CA TRP A 27 -2.56 13.11 1.54
C TRP A 27 -2.98 13.12 3.02
N GLY A 28 -3.47 11.99 3.52
CA GLY A 28 -3.90 11.83 4.92
C GLY A 28 -2.76 11.64 5.92
N GLY A 29 -1.55 11.31 5.46
CA GLY A 29 -0.43 10.97 6.35
C GLY A 29 -0.42 9.52 6.81
N THR A 30 0.37 9.22 7.84
CA THR A 30 0.55 7.85 8.34
C THR A 30 -0.76 7.26 8.88
N THR A 31 -1.07 6.05 8.44
CA THR A 31 -2.33 5.33 8.75
C THR A 31 -2.55 5.13 10.26
N ALA A 32 -1.47 4.95 11.03
CA ALA A 32 -1.50 4.85 12.49
C ALA A 32 -2.25 6.02 13.18
N ARG A 33 -2.23 7.23 12.59
CA ARG A 33 -2.95 8.40 13.14
C ARG A 33 -4.47 8.28 13.02
N TRP A 34 -4.94 7.48 12.06
CA TRP A 34 -6.35 7.36 11.71
C TRP A 34 -6.97 6.04 12.18
N ALA A 35 -6.19 5.13 12.75
CA ALA A 35 -6.62 3.80 13.17
C ALA A 35 -7.79 3.77 14.17
N ASN A 36 -7.97 4.84 14.96
CA ASN A 36 -9.12 5.00 15.85
C ASN A 36 -10.30 5.68 15.16
N ALA A 37 -10.03 6.70 14.33
CA ALA A 37 -11.07 7.41 13.59
C ALA A 37 -11.78 6.50 12.58
N SER A 38 -11.03 5.60 11.93
CA SER A 38 -11.58 4.68 10.94
C SER A 38 -12.54 3.64 11.54
N ARG A 39 -12.39 3.28 12.83
CA ARG A 39 -13.24 2.29 13.52
C ARG A 39 -14.69 2.74 13.67
N ASN A 40 -14.91 4.04 13.81
CA ASN A 40 -16.23 4.62 14.07
C ASN A 40 -16.94 5.04 12.78
N SER A 41 -16.28 4.89 11.62
CA SER A 41 -16.87 5.18 10.33
C SER A 41 -17.59 3.94 9.82
N SER A 42 -18.90 3.88 10.00
CA SER A 42 -19.72 2.69 9.72
C SER A 42 -19.88 2.35 8.23
N THR A 43 -19.45 3.21 7.31
CA THR A 43 -19.41 2.94 5.86
C THR A 43 -18.64 4.09 5.20
N ASP A 44 -17.81 3.81 4.20
CA ASP A 44 -17.05 4.81 3.42
C ASP A 44 -16.24 5.81 4.25
N SER A 45 -15.21 5.33 4.93
CA SER A 45 -14.28 6.19 5.67
C SER A 45 -13.50 7.20 4.79
N GLY A 46 -13.73 7.24 3.48
CA GLY A 46 -13.08 8.14 2.53
C GLY A 46 -11.57 7.95 2.44
N PHE A 47 -11.04 6.91 3.10
CA PHE A 47 -9.62 6.60 3.12
C PHE A 47 -9.28 5.56 2.06
N ILE A 48 -8.16 5.82 1.38
CA ILE A 48 -7.45 4.85 0.58
C ILE A 48 -6.12 4.59 1.28
N GLU A 49 -5.88 3.36 1.70
CA GLU A 49 -4.64 2.94 2.35
C GLU A 49 -3.68 2.32 1.33
N PHE A 50 -2.44 2.81 1.30
CA PHE A 50 -1.35 2.10 0.63
C PHE A 50 -0.71 1.12 1.62
N VAL A 51 -0.82 -0.18 1.34
CA VAL A 51 -0.24 -1.25 2.16
C VAL A 51 0.92 -1.85 1.41
N THR A 52 2.12 -1.80 1.98
CA THR A 52 3.32 -2.33 1.32
C THR A 52 3.70 -3.63 2.00
N SER A 53 3.68 -4.73 1.24
CA SER A 53 3.81 -6.07 1.80
C SER A 53 4.56 -6.96 0.81
N PRO A 54 5.83 -7.33 1.08
CA PRO A 54 6.64 -6.94 2.22
C PRO A 54 6.91 -5.43 2.26
N ASN A 55 6.90 -4.88 3.46
CA ASN A 55 7.24 -3.48 3.71
C ASN A 55 8.74 -3.25 3.51
N ASN A 56 9.08 -2.05 3.08
CA ASN A 56 10.46 -1.59 3.05
C ASN A 56 10.61 -0.62 4.26
N PRO A 57 11.68 -0.64 5.06
CA PRO A 57 12.92 -1.41 4.92
C PRO A 57 12.95 -2.74 5.68
N ASP A 58 11.91 -3.08 6.44
CA ASP A 58 11.94 -4.21 7.40
C ASP A 58 11.58 -5.57 6.79
N ALA A 59 11.18 -5.62 5.52
CA ALA A 59 10.76 -6.82 4.80
C ALA A 59 9.60 -7.59 5.47
N MET A 60 8.84 -6.95 6.36
CA MET A 60 7.73 -7.60 7.05
C MET A 60 6.48 -7.60 6.17
N LEU A 61 5.74 -8.71 6.16
CA LEU A 61 4.41 -8.74 5.60
C LEU A 61 3.47 -7.83 6.41
N ARG A 62 2.65 -7.05 5.70
CA ARG A 62 1.73 -6.07 6.28
C ARG A 62 0.30 -6.36 5.88
N GLU A 63 -0.60 -6.05 6.79
CA GLU A 63 -2.05 -5.98 6.58
C GLU A 63 -2.51 -4.52 6.73
N PRO A 64 -3.69 -4.15 6.21
CA PRO A 64 -4.25 -2.81 6.38
C PRO A 64 -4.35 -2.42 7.85
N ALA A 65 -3.87 -1.22 8.20
CA ALA A 65 -3.94 -0.70 9.57
C ALA A 65 -5.28 0.01 9.84
N LEU A 66 -5.92 0.54 8.79
CA LEU A 66 -7.21 1.19 8.90
C LEU A 66 -8.33 0.13 9.01
N ARG A 67 -9.16 0.28 10.04
CA ARG A 67 -10.33 -0.58 10.29
C ARG A 67 -11.58 0.01 9.65
N GLY A 68 -12.58 -0.81 9.32
CA GLY A 68 -13.87 -0.35 8.78
C GLY A 68 -14.03 -0.47 7.26
N SER A 69 -13.40 -1.48 6.64
CA SER A 69 -13.41 -1.71 5.18
C SER A 69 -13.01 -0.50 4.31
N PRO A 70 -11.91 0.21 4.61
CA PRO A 70 -11.37 1.21 3.69
C PRO A 70 -10.82 0.52 2.44
N ALA A 71 -10.83 1.25 1.32
CA ALA A 71 -10.15 0.78 0.11
C ALA A 71 -8.65 0.66 0.39
N ALA A 72 -8.05 -0.49 0.06
CA ALA A 72 -6.63 -0.74 0.24
C ALA A 72 -5.98 -1.06 -1.10
N ILE A 73 -4.84 -0.43 -1.36
CA ILE A 73 -3.97 -0.70 -2.51
C ILE A 73 -2.72 -1.38 -1.97
N PHE A 74 -2.55 -2.65 -2.32
CA PHE A 74 -1.40 -3.43 -1.89
C PHE A 74 -0.25 -3.26 -2.88
N ASP A 75 0.89 -2.79 -2.42
CA ASP A 75 2.14 -2.77 -3.17
C ASP A 75 2.96 -4.02 -2.84
N HIS A 76 2.98 -4.93 -3.80
CA HIS A 76 3.69 -6.21 -3.76
C HIS A 76 4.99 -6.16 -4.59
N ALA A 77 5.64 -5.00 -4.70
CA ALA A 77 6.93 -4.88 -5.38
C ALA A 77 7.97 -5.89 -4.88
N TYR A 78 7.95 -6.21 -3.58
CA TYR A 78 8.86 -7.17 -2.96
C TYR A 78 8.21 -8.53 -2.63
N TYR A 79 6.98 -8.82 -3.05
CA TYR A 79 6.33 -10.10 -2.75
C TYR A 79 6.80 -11.22 -3.70
N TRP A 80 8.09 -11.53 -3.59
CA TRP A 80 8.79 -12.54 -4.38
C TRP A 80 9.69 -13.37 -3.46
N PRO A 81 10.00 -14.64 -3.83
CA PRO A 81 10.82 -15.53 -2.99
C PRO A 81 12.21 -14.98 -2.65
N HIS A 82 12.72 -14.03 -3.44
CA HIS A 82 13.99 -13.34 -3.19
C HIS A 82 13.99 -12.48 -1.93
N PHE A 83 12.83 -11.98 -1.50
CA PHE A 83 12.72 -10.97 -0.44
C PHE A 83 11.90 -11.45 0.76
N THR A 84 10.98 -12.40 0.57
CA THR A 84 10.13 -12.93 1.63
C THR A 84 9.78 -14.39 1.38
N HIS A 85 9.49 -15.12 2.46
CA HIS A 85 8.72 -16.35 2.38
C HIS A 85 7.33 -16.05 1.81
N ILE A 86 6.79 -16.93 0.96
CA ILE A 86 5.43 -16.82 0.41
C ILE A 86 4.50 -17.72 1.21
N PRO A 87 3.77 -17.20 2.21
CA PRO A 87 2.87 -18.02 3.02
C PRO A 87 1.63 -18.48 2.24
N ALA A 88 1.15 -17.68 1.29
CA ALA A 88 -0.01 -17.95 0.46
C ALA A 88 0.01 -17.09 -0.82
N PRO A 89 -0.77 -17.44 -1.86
CA PRO A 89 -1.04 -16.52 -2.97
C PRO A 89 -1.68 -15.21 -2.47
N ALA A 90 -1.31 -14.08 -3.06
CA ALA A 90 -1.93 -12.78 -2.80
C ALA A 90 -3.37 -12.74 -3.37
N ASP A 91 -4.32 -12.26 -2.58
CA ASP A 91 -5.77 -12.29 -2.86
C ASP A 91 -6.50 -11.03 -2.37
N GLU A 92 -5.90 -9.88 -2.63
CA GLU A 92 -6.45 -8.57 -2.28
C GLU A 92 -7.17 -7.91 -3.47
N ASP A 93 -8.09 -6.98 -3.18
CA ASP A 93 -8.93 -6.34 -4.22
C ASP A 93 -8.10 -5.56 -5.26
N VAL A 94 -7.04 -4.86 -4.82
CA VAL A 94 -6.15 -4.09 -5.69
C VAL A 94 -4.71 -4.36 -5.29
N MET A 95 -3.96 -4.99 -6.20
CA MET A 95 -2.55 -5.34 -6.01
C MET A 95 -1.69 -4.74 -7.11
N LEU A 96 -0.58 -4.11 -6.73
CA LEU A 96 0.45 -3.55 -7.60
C LEU A 96 1.68 -4.46 -7.61
N PHE A 97 2.22 -4.70 -8.80
CA PHE A 97 3.44 -5.46 -9.00
C PHE A 97 4.38 -4.74 -9.96
N THR A 98 5.68 -5.03 -9.84
CA THR A 98 6.71 -4.52 -10.74
C THR A 98 7.72 -5.62 -11.07
N ILE A 99 8.28 -5.57 -12.29
CA ILE A 99 9.42 -6.42 -12.65
C ILE A 99 10.74 -5.88 -12.11
N SER A 100 10.79 -4.59 -11.72
CA SER A 100 12.04 -3.91 -11.38
C SER A 100 12.78 -4.55 -10.21
N LYS A 101 12.05 -5.06 -9.21
CA LYS A 101 12.61 -5.70 -8.02
C LYS A 101 13.05 -7.15 -8.25
N PRO A 102 12.20 -8.06 -8.76
CA PRO A 102 12.59 -9.45 -8.95
C PRO A 102 13.61 -9.67 -10.07
N SER A 103 13.56 -8.89 -11.17
CA SER A 103 14.45 -9.11 -12.32
C SER A 103 15.61 -8.11 -12.42
N GLY A 104 15.63 -7.07 -11.57
CA GLY A 104 16.61 -5.99 -11.66
C GLY A 104 16.39 -5.00 -12.82
N HIS A 105 15.36 -5.19 -13.65
CA HIS A 105 15.12 -4.35 -14.83
C HIS A 105 14.33 -3.08 -14.48
N ALA A 106 14.91 -2.22 -13.64
CA ALA A 106 14.29 -0.93 -13.28
C ALA A 106 14.15 0.03 -14.48
N GLY A 107 15.02 -0.10 -15.49
CA GLY A 107 15.01 0.73 -16.70
C GLY A 107 13.83 0.46 -17.64
N SER A 108 13.19 -0.72 -17.55
CA SER A 108 12.05 -1.07 -18.39
C SER A 108 10.75 -0.33 -18.01
N ARG A 109 10.70 0.26 -16.81
CA ARG A 109 9.55 1.03 -16.30
C ARG A 109 8.21 0.27 -16.41
N PHE A 110 8.25 -1.04 -16.20
CA PHE A 110 7.09 -1.91 -16.35
C PHE A 110 6.58 -2.40 -15.00
N GLY A 111 5.26 -2.29 -14.82
CA GLY A 111 4.51 -2.80 -13.68
C GLY A 111 3.09 -3.09 -14.11
N TYR A 112 2.37 -3.86 -13.30
CA TYR A 112 0.99 -4.25 -13.58
C TYR A 112 0.14 -4.17 -12.32
N VAL A 113 -1.17 -4.04 -12.54
CA VAL A 113 -2.18 -4.04 -11.48
C VAL A 113 -3.08 -5.25 -11.70
N ARG A 114 -3.32 -6.02 -10.64
CA ARG A 114 -4.42 -6.99 -10.58
C ARG A 114 -5.51 -6.36 -9.73
N ALA A 115 -6.69 -6.16 -10.33
CA ALA A 115 -7.86 -5.64 -9.65
C ALA A 115 -9.00 -6.64 -9.76
N THR A 116 -9.59 -7.00 -8.63
CA THR A 116 -10.79 -7.85 -8.56
C THR A 116 -11.94 -7.01 -8.01
N ARG A 117 -13.14 -7.22 -8.55
CA ARG A 117 -14.35 -6.64 -7.96
C ARG A 117 -14.91 -7.66 -6.99
N THR A 118 -14.69 -7.46 -5.70
CA THR A 118 -15.38 -8.26 -4.67
C THR A 118 -16.86 -7.85 -4.64
N GLY A 119 -17.65 -8.47 -5.54
CA GLY A 119 -19.05 -8.72 -5.27
C GLY A 119 -19.10 -9.98 -4.43
N ARG A 120 -19.43 -9.85 -3.14
CA ARG A 120 -19.88 -11.00 -2.33
C ARG A 120 -20.99 -11.71 -3.11
N ALA A 121 -20.68 -12.86 -3.70
CA ALA A 121 -21.69 -13.88 -3.91
C ALA A 121 -22.07 -14.36 -2.50
N ASN A 122 -23.34 -14.20 -2.16
CA ASN A 122 -23.94 -14.79 -0.97
C ASN A 122 -23.86 -16.33 -1.04
#